data_AF-B7K9K2-F1
#
_entry.id   AF-B7K9K2-F1
#
_cell.length_a   1.000
_cell.length_b   1.000
_cell.length_c   1.000
_cell.angle_alpha   90.00
_cell.angle_beta   90.00
_cell.angle_gamma   90.00
#
_symmetry.space_group_name_H-M   'P 1'
#
loop_
_entity.id
_entity.type
_entity.pdbx_description
1 polymer ?
#
loop_
_entity_poly.entity_id
_entity_poly.type
_entity_poly.pdbx_seq_one_letter_code
_entity_poly.pdbx_strand_id
1 'polypeptide(L)'
;MNETQTQSYNHHIYENTMECLVKEEIEKQLKNYPKTVIKFINKTEIEAYALNRLPALYASSEQGREKQKEIGQQKYQKQISLAVSQALVTVRENPYTESKSIASLSGIEVKYQEARQALQKLQIFLTHTQLLNNSSQEITWDNLVSVVHQALNKLYWKQENPNLELPNHLKEDTVNPDWNSHYLY
;
A
#
# COMPACT_ATOMS: atom_id res chain seq x y z
N MET A 1 37.50 6.03 14.61
CA MET A 1 36.68 4.81 14.58
C MET A 1 35.30 5.18 15.09
N ASN A 2 34.37 5.57 14.21
CA ASN A 2 32.98 5.79 14.58
C ASN A 2 32.13 5.12 13.50
N GLU A 3 31.58 3.96 13.83
CA GLU A 3 30.60 3.23 13.04
C GLU A 3 29.27 3.99 13.11
N THR A 4 28.92 4.71 12.06
CA THR A 4 27.57 5.26 11.92
C THR A 4 26.65 4.11 11.53
N GLN A 5 26.13 3.41 12.54
CA GLN A 5 25.05 2.45 12.38
C GLN A 5 23.87 3.17 11.72
N THR A 6 23.56 2.80 10.48
CA THR A 6 22.30 3.10 9.83
C THR A 6 21.19 2.51 10.69
N GLN A 7 20.60 3.36 11.53
CA GLN A 7 19.39 3.02 12.28
C GLN A 7 18.28 2.75 11.26
N SER A 8 18.07 1.47 10.94
CA SER A 8 16.83 1.00 10.35
C SER A 8 15.72 1.42 11.30
N TYR A 9 14.94 2.43 10.91
CA TYR A 9 13.73 2.81 11.63
C TYR A 9 12.77 1.63 11.56
N ASN A 10 12.86 0.71 12.52
CA ASN A 10 11.85 -0.31 12.76
C ASN A 10 10.57 0.42 13.17
N HIS A 11 9.77 0.77 12.17
CA HIS A 11 8.42 1.28 12.39
C HIS A 11 7.64 0.13 13.03
N HIS A 12 7.36 0.24 14.33
CA HIS A 12 6.54 -0.73 15.04
C HIS A 12 5.11 -0.62 14.53
N ILE A 13 4.76 -1.43 13.53
CA ILE A 13 3.41 -1.52 12.99
C ILE A 13 2.58 -2.33 13.98
N TYR A 14 1.52 -1.71 14.50
CA TYR A 14 0.46 -2.39 15.22
C TYR A 14 -0.84 -2.24 14.44
N GLU A 15 -1.63 -3.30 14.40
CA GLU A 15 -2.92 -3.29 13.70
C GLU A 15 -4.02 -3.94 14.54
N ASN A 16 -5.26 -3.47 14.37
CA ASN A 16 -6.42 -4.06 15.01
C ASN A 16 -6.98 -5.17 14.11
N THR A 17 -6.77 -6.44 14.49
CA THR A 17 -7.24 -7.60 13.74
C THR A 17 -8.78 -7.64 13.61
N MET A 18 -9.52 -6.97 14.50
CA MET A 18 -10.98 -6.87 14.42
C MET A 18 -11.43 -6.16 13.14
N GLU A 19 -10.64 -5.25 12.58
CA GLU A 19 -10.96 -4.57 11.31
C GLU A 19 -11.08 -5.55 10.15
N CYS A 20 -10.20 -6.55 10.09
CA CYS A 20 -10.23 -7.58 9.06
C CYS A 20 -11.49 -8.45 9.19
N LEU A 21 -11.80 -8.91 10.41
CA LEU A 21 -12.96 -9.75 10.67
C LEU A 21 -14.29 -9.04 10.40
N VAL A 22 -14.37 -7.74 10.72
CA VAL A 22 -15.54 -6.91 10.42
C VAL A 22 -15.71 -6.76 8.91
N LYS A 23 -14.63 -6.49 8.17
CA LYS A 23 -14.66 -6.42 6.69
C LYS A 23 -15.15 -7.73 6.07
N GLU A 24 -14.64 -8.87 6.52
CA GLU A 24 -15.05 -10.19 6.05
C GLU A 24 -16.56 -10.44 6.29
N GLU A 25 -17.08 -10.08 7.47
CA GLU A 25 -18.50 -10.26 7.80
C GLU A 25 -19.40 -9.27 7.04
N ILE A 26 -18.96 -8.03 6.80
CA ILE A 26 -19.68 -7.07 5.95
C ILE A 26 -19.85 -7.64 4.54
N GLU A 27 -18.77 -8.11 3.91
CA GLU A 27 -18.85 -8.71 2.58
C GLU A 27 -19.76 -9.95 2.57
N LYS A 28 -19.68 -10.79 3.61
CA LYS A 28 -20.54 -11.97 3.76
C LYS A 28 -22.03 -11.61 3.85
N GLN A 29 -22.40 -10.61 4.66
CA GLN A 29 -23.80 -10.20 4.79
C GLN A 29 -24.28 -9.46 3.53
N LEU A 30 -23.45 -8.63 2.91
CA LEU A 30 -23.78 -7.90 1.67
C LEU A 30 -24.03 -8.82 0.48
N LYS A 31 -23.44 -10.03 0.42
CA LYS A 31 -23.75 -11.03 -0.63
C LYS A 31 -25.23 -11.38 -0.71
N ASN A 32 -25.98 -11.24 0.38
CA ASN A 32 -27.41 -11.53 0.43
C ASN A 32 -28.28 -10.34 0.00
N TYR A 33 -27.69 -9.18 -0.31
CA TYR A 33 -28.41 -7.97 -0.70
C TYR A 33 -28.49 -7.80 -2.22
N PRO A 34 -29.57 -7.17 -2.73
CA PRO A 34 -29.64 -6.79 -4.14
C PRO A 34 -28.54 -5.79 -4.50
N LYS A 35 -27.89 -5.99 -5.66
CA LYS A 35 -26.81 -5.11 -6.16
C LYS A 35 -27.19 -3.63 -6.21
N THR A 36 -28.45 -3.33 -6.49
CA THR A 36 -29.00 -1.97 -6.52
C THR A 36 -28.87 -1.27 -5.17
N VAL A 37 -29.06 -1.99 -4.07
CA VAL A 37 -28.97 -1.44 -2.70
C VAL A 37 -27.51 -1.27 -2.29
N ILE A 38 -26.66 -2.25 -2.62
CA ILE A 38 -25.22 -2.23 -2.28
C ILE A 38 -24.53 -0.95 -2.79
N LYS A 39 -24.93 -0.44 -3.96
CA LYS A 39 -24.34 0.76 -4.56
C LYS A 39 -24.45 2.02 -3.69
N PHE A 40 -25.49 2.11 -2.86
CA PHE A 40 -25.77 3.29 -2.04
C PHE A 40 -25.33 3.12 -0.58
N ILE A 41 -24.77 1.97 -0.21
CA ILE A 41 -24.31 1.69 1.14
C ILE A 41 -22.89 2.19 1.32
N ASN A 42 -22.67 3.07 2.31
CA ASN A 42 -21.33 3.48 2.74
C ASN A 42 -20.70 2.40 3.64
N LYS A 43 -19.83 1.55 3.07
CA LYS A 43 -19.13 0.49 3.82
C LYS A 43 -18.27 1.02 4.96
N THR A 44 -17.63 2.18 4.78
CA THR A 44 -16.77 2.79 5.80
C THR A 44 -17.56 3.18 7.04
N GLU A 45 -18.80 3.67 6.86
CA GLU A 45 -19.68 4.00 7.99
C GLU A 45 -20.14 2.74 8.74
N ILE A 46 -20.40 1.66 8.01
CA ILE A 46 -20.72 0.35 8.61
C ILE A 46 -19.54 -0.18 9.43
N GLU A 47 -18.33 -0.13 8.86
CA GLU A 47 -17.09 -0.53 9.55
C GLU A 47 -16.92 0.28 10.84
N ALA A 48 -16.99 1.61 10.76
CA ALA A 48 -16.84 2.49 11.92
C ALA A 48 -17.93 2.23 12.98
N TYR A 49 -19.19 2.06 12.56
CA TYR A 49 -20.28 1.77 13.48
C TYR A 49 -20.06 0.45 14.23
N ALA A 50 -19.67 -0.60 13.51
CA ALA A 50 -19.44 -1.93 14.07
C ALA A 50 -18.22 -1.94 15.00
N LEU A 51 -17.09 -1.37 14.56
CA LEU A 51 -15.84 -1.34 15.33
C LEU A 51 -15.98 -0.58 16.66
N ASN A 52 -16.78 0.48 16.70
CA ASN A 52 -17.06 1.23 17.93
C ASN A 52 -17.85 0.42 18.98
N ARG A 53 -18.32 -0.80 18.64
CA ARG A 53 -19.08 -1.69 19.53
C ARG A 53 -18.37 -3.01 19.80
N LEU A 54 -17.20 -3.21 19.23
CA LEU A 54 -16.44 -4.45 19.32
C LEU A 54 -15.14 -4.21 20.11
N PRO A 55 -14.65 -5.21 20.84
CA PRO A 55 -13.35 -5.10 21.48
C PRO A 55 -12.24 -5.03 20.42
N ALA A 56 -11.30 -4.11 20.59
CA ALA A 56 -10.11 -4.06 19.75
C ALA A 56 -9.19 -5.25 20.05
N LEU A 57 -8.66 -5.88 18.99
CA LEU A 57 -7.73 -7.01 19.08
C LEU A 57 -6.43 -6.60 18.39
N TYR A 58 -5.57 -5.89 19.13
CA TYR A 58 -4.30 -5.41 18.59
C TYR A 58 -3.25 -6.52 18.51
N ALA A 59 -2.47 -6.47 17.43
CA ALA A 59 -1.28 -7.28 17.24
C ALA A 59 -0.12 -6.42 16.73
N SER A 60 1.09 -6.72 17.21
CA SER A 60 2.35 -6.09 16.81
C SER A 60 3.30 -7.06 16.10
N SER A 61 2.82 -8.27 15.79
CA SER A 61 3.56 -9.30 15.07
C SER A 61 2.59 -10.16 14.26
N GLU A 62 3.08 -10.81 13.21
CA GLU A 62 2.27 -11.70 12.38
C GLU A 62 1.70 -12.89 13.18
N GLN A 63 2.50 -13.48 14.07
CA GLN A 63 2.04 -14.53 14.98
C GLN A 63 0.96 -14.02 15.94
N GLY A 64 1.12 -12.79 16.44
CA GLY A 64 0.11 -12.13 17.26
C GLY A 64 -1.19 -11.92 16.49
N ARG A 65 -1.09 -11.50 15.22
CA ARG A 65 -2.24 -11.28 14.33
C ARG A 65 -3.04 -12.57 14.14
N GLU A 66 -2.37 -13.67 13.83
CA GLU A 66 -3.08 -14.95 13.61
C GLU A 66 -3.78 -15.41 14.89
N LYS A 67 -3.12 -15.31 16.05
CA LYS A 67 -3.73 -15.63 17.34
C LYS A 67 -4.94 -14.73 17.65
N GLN A 68 -4.85 -13.43 17.39
CA GLN A 68 -5.97 -12.51 17.58
C GLN A 68 -7.12 -12.81 16.61
N LYS A 69 -6.80 -13.22 15.39
CA LYS A 69 -7.79 -13.65 14.40
C LYS A 69 -8.57 -14.86 14.89
N GLU A 70 -7.88 -15.90 15.38
CA GLU A 70 -8.50 -17.08 15.97
C GLU A 70 -9.41 -16.72 17.16
N ILE A 71 -8.93 -15.86 18.07
CA ILE A 71 -9.73 -15.37 19.20
C ILE A 71 -10.98 -14.64 18.70
N GLY A 72 -10.84 -13.77 17.70
CA GLY A 72 -11.94 -13.07 17.06
C GLY A 72 -13.01 -14.02 16.50
N GLN A 73 -12.58 -15.01 15.73
CA GLN A 73 -13.46 -16.00 15.11
C GLN A 73 -14.14 -16.92 16.13
N GLN A 74 -13.45 -17.33 17.20
CA GLN A 74 -14.01 -18.25 18.18
C GLN A 74 -14.90 -17.54 19.20
N LYS A 75 -14.47 -16.38 19.70
CA LYS A 75 -15.12 -15.70 20.84
C LYS A 75 -16.09 -14.61 20.40
N TYR A 76 -15.76 -13.87 19.34
CA TYR A 76 -16.48 -12.63 18.99
C TYR A 76 -17.34 -12.75 17.73
N GLN A 77 -17.29 -13.85 16.98
CA GLN A 77 -18.05 -14.00 15.72
C GLN A 77 -19.54 -13.63 15.84
N LYS A 78 -20.22 -14.04 16.91
CA LYS A 78 -21.63 -13.69 17.14
C LYS A 78 -21.82 -12.18 17.34
N GLN A 79 -20.92 -11.55 18.10
CA GLN A 79 -20.96 -10.11 18.35
C GLN A 79 -20.63 -9.32 17.08
N ILE A 80 -19.64 -9.77 16.31
CA ILE A 80 -19.28 -9.20 15.01
C ILE A 80 -20.49 -9.25 14.07
N SER A 81 -21.12 -10.41 13.93
CA SER A 81 -22.30 -10.58 13.06
C SER A 81 -23.47 -9.68 13.48
N LEU A 82 -23.74 -9.58 14.79
CA LEU A 82 -24.78 -8.70 15.33
C LEU A 82 -24.46 -7.22 15.07
N ALA A 83 -23.23 -6.79 15.35
CA ALA A 83 -22.80 -5.40 15.18
C ALA A 83 -22.88 -4.97 13.71
N VAL A 84 -22.43 -5.82 12.78
CA VAL A 84 -22.53 -5.57 11.34
C VAL A 84 -23.99 -5.54 10.87
N SER A 85 -24.85 -6.43 11.37
CA SER A 85 -26.28 -6.42 11.04
C SER A 85 -26.95 -5.12 11.51
N GLN A 86 -26.69 -4.70 12.75
CA GLN A 86 -27.18 -3.43 13.29
C GLN A 86 -26.67 -2.23 12.50
N ALA A 87 -25.40 -2.24 12.09
CA ALA A 87 -24.81 -1.21 11.25
C ALA A 87 -25.52 -1.12 9.89
N LEU A 88 -25.74 -2.26 9.23
CA LEU A 88 -26.43 -2.33 7.94
C LEU A 88 -27.88 -1.82 8.00
N VAL A 89 -28.58 -2.02 9.11
CA VAL A 89 -29.92 -1.47 9.33
C VAL A 89 -29.84 0.03 9.57
N THR A 90 -28.98 0.46 10.49
CA THR A 90 -28.85 1.88 10.89
C THR A 90 -28.45 2.77 9.72
N VAL A 91 -27.44 2.36 8.94
CA VAL A 91 -26.94 3.12 7.77
C VAL A 91 -27.98 3.15 6.65
N ARG A 92 -28.85 2.14 6.54
CA ARG A 92 -29.95 2.13 5.57
C ARG A 92 -31.09 3.05 5.96
N GLU A 93 -31.45 3.05 7.24
CA GLU A 93 -32.55 3.87 7.77
C GLU A 93 -32.21 5.36 7.79
N ASN A 94 -30.93 5.69 7.97
CA ASN A 94 -30.44 7.05 7.90
C ASN A 94 -29.32 7.23 6.86
N PRO A 95 -29.66 7.23 5.55
CA PRO A 95 -28.68 7.42 4.48
C PRO A 95 -28.17 8.87 4.39
N TYR A 96 -28.77 9.80 5.16
CA TYR A 96 -28.39 11.21 5.23
C TYR A 96 -27.57 11.47 6.49
N THR A 97 -26.34 11.00 6.49
CA THR A 97 -25.29 11.84 7.06
C THR A 97 -24.44 12.25 5.88
N GLU A 98 -24.48 13.54 5.52
CA GLU A 98 -23.37 14.22 4.87
C GLU A 98 -22.14 14.11 5.79
N SER A 99 -21.68 12.88 6.02
CA SER A 99 -20.48 12.60 6.78
C SER A 99 -19.37 13.08 5.88
N LYS A 100 -19.01 14.35 6.10
CA LYS A 100 -17.76 14.89 5.61
C LYS A 100 -16.71 13.90 6.08
N SER A 101 -16.27 13.05 5.15
CA SER A 101 -15.20 12.10 5.39
C SER A 101 -14.09 12.85 6.08
N ILE A 102 -13.39 12.21 7.02
CA ILE A 102 -12.17 12.77 7.59
C ILE A 102 -11.12 12.73 6.47
N ALA A 103 -11.31 13.55 5.45
CA ALA A 103 -10.42 13.83 4.36
C ALA A 103 -9.27 14.66 4.94
N SER A 104 -8.46 14.06 5.80
CA SER A 104 -7.19 14.64 6.23
C SER A 104 -6.32 13.71 7.09
N LEU A 105 -6.84 12.62 7.64
CA LEU A 105 -6.03 11.72 8.48
C LEU A 105 -5.41 10.58 7.69
N SER A 106 -4.62 10.93 6.67
CA SER A 106 -3.19 10.77 6.88
C SER A 106 -2.45 11.47 5.75
N GLY A 107 -1.77 12.56 6.08
CA GLY A 107 -0.77 13.13 5.19
C GLY A 107 0.24 12.07 4.74
N ILE A 108 0.41 10.99 5.53
CA ILE A 108 1.22 9.82 5.18
C ILE A 108 0.59 8.99 4.05
N GLU A 109 -0.69 8.63 4.08
CA GLU A 109 -1.32 7.87 2.98
C GLU A 109 -1.43 8.73 1.72
N VAL A 110 -1.78 10.01 1.86
CA VAL A 110 -1.79 10.92 0.70
C VAL A 110 -0.39 11.03 0.09
N LYS A 111 0.65 11.26 0.90
CA LYS A 111 2.04 11.29 0.42
C LYS A 111 2.49 9.95 -0.15
N TYR A 112 2.04 8.83 0.43
CA TYR A 112 2.36 7.50 -0.08
C TYR A 112 1.71 7.25 -1.44
N GLN A 113 0.45 7.67 -1.62
CA GLN A 113 -0.25 7.60 -2.92
C GLN A 113 0.42 8.53 -3.95
N GLU A 114 0.76 9.76 -3.57
CA GLU A 114 1.50 10.69 -4.42
C GLU A 114 2.86 10.12 -4.83
N ALA A 115 3.60 9.54 -3.88
CA ALA A 115 4.89 8.91 -4.14
C ALA A 115 4.75 7.70 -5.06
N ARG A 116 3.72 6.85 -4.86
CA ARG A 116 3.42 5.73 -5.75
C ARG A 116 3.04 6.19 -7.17
N GLN A 117 2.25 7.26 -7.28
CA GLN A 117 1.93 7.87 -8.57
C GLN A 117 3.17 8.45 -9.26
N ALA A 118 4.07 9.10 -8.51
CA ALA A 118 5.32 9.60 -9.05
C ALA A 118 6.21 8.46 -9.57
N LEU A 119 6.30 7.35 -8.84
CA LEU A 119 7.06 6.16 -9.25
C LEU A 119 6.51 5.54 -10.55
N GLN A 120 5.18 5.44 -10.66
CA GLN A 120 4.51 4.98 -11.89
C GLN A 120 4.76 5.92 -13.07
N LYS A 121 4.66 7.24 -12.86
CA LYS A 121 4.96 8.23 -13.90
C LYS A 121 6.40 8.14 -14.37
N LEU A 122 7.35 7.95 -13.44
CA LEU A 122 8.76 7.78 -13.76
C LEU A 122 8.99 6.52 -14.59
N GLN A 123 8.38 5.40 -14.21
CA GLN A 123 8.46 4.16 -14.99
C GLN A 123 7.95 4.34 -16.41
N ILE A 124 6.76 4.92 -16.58
CA ILE A 124 6.18 5.21 -17.90
C ILE A 124 7.13 6.09 -18.72
N PHE A 125 7.69 7.15 -18.13
CA PHE A 125 8.60 8.06 -18.80
C PHE A 125 9.89 7.35 -19.26
N LEU A 126 10.53 6.58 -18.38
CA LEU A 126 11.78 5.88 -18.69
C LEU A 126 11.59 4.76 -19.72
N THR A 127 10.45 4.06 -19.71
CA THR A 127 10.09 3.09 -20.75
C THR A 127 9.83 3.79 -22.09
N HIS A 128 9.05 4.88 -22.11
CA HIS A 128 8.73 5.60 -23.35
C HIS A 128 9.97 6.23 -24.01
N THR A 129 10.92 6.70 -23.20
CA THR A 129 12.20 7.26 -23.69
C THR A 129 13.24 6.22 -24.09
N GLN A 130 12.90 4.92 -24.03
CA GLN A 130 13.82 3.81 -24.30
C GLN A 130 15.10 3.87 -23.45
N LEU A 131 15.01 4.45 -22.25
CA LEU A 131 16.10 4.45 -21.27
C LEU A 131 16.05 3.18 -20.40
N LEU A 132 14.91 2.51 -20.36
CA LEU A 132 14.76 1.15 -19.85
C LEU A 132 14.42 0.20 -21.01
N ASN A 133 15.18 -0.89 -21.13
CA ASN A 133 15.03 -1.84 -22.23
C ASN A 133 14.05 -2.97 -21.87
N ASN A 134 14.01 -3.34 -20.58
CA ASN A 134 13.12 -4.38 -20.09
C ASN A 134 11.77 -3.81 -19.66
N SER A 135 10.76 -3.93 -20.54
CA SER A 135 9.34 -3.71 -20.22
C SER A 135 8.78 -4.62 -19.11
N SER A 136 9.59 -5.56 -18.60
CA SER A 136 9.21 -6.55 -17.60
C SER A 136 9.69 -6.21 -16.17
N GLN A 137 10.57 -5.22 -16.00
CA GLN A 137 11.06 -4.85 -14.67
C GLN A 137 10.24 -3.72 -14.07
N GLU A 138 9.53 -4.02 -12.98
CA GLU A 138 8.81 -3.02 -12.20
C GLU A 138 9.79 -2.12 -11.43
N ILE A 139 9.61 -0.80 -11.53
CA ILE A 139 10.37 0.13 -10.69
C ILE A 139 9.75 0.12 -9.28
N THR A 140 10.55 -0.26 -8.29
CA THR A 140 10.18 -0.28 -6.87
C THR A 140 11.07 0.70 -6.11
N TRP A 141 10.72 1.00 -4.85
CA TRP A 141 11.56 1.84 -3.99
C TRP A 141 12.96 1.24 -3.78
N ASP A 142 13.08 -0.09 -3.80
CA ASP A 142 14.35 -0.79 -3.61
C ASP A 142 15.30 -0.66 -4.80
N ASN A 143 14.77 -0.58 -6.03
CA ASN A 143 15.58 -0.51 -7.26
C ASN A 143 15.64 0.89 -7.90
N LEU A 144 14.86 1.86 -7.38
CA LEU A 144 14.69 3.20 -7.96
C LEU A 144 16.02 3.89 -8.28
N VAL A 145 16.94 3.92 -7.31
CA VAL A 145 18.23 4.63 -7.47
C VAL A 145 19.07 4.00 -8.59
N SER A 146 19.16 2.66 -8.59
CA SER A 146 19.92 1.90 -9.59
C SER A 146 19.37 2.12 -10.99
N VAL A 147 18.03 2.09 -11.13
CA VAL A 147 17.32 2.32 -12.39
C VAL A 147 17.55 3.74 -12.91
N VAL A 148 17.41 4.77 -12.05
CA VAL A 148 17.65 6.16 -12.45
C VAL A 148 19.10 6.37 -12.87
N HIS A 149 20.05 5.80 -12.13
CA HIS A 149 21.46 5.89 -12.47
C HIS A 149 21.77 5.27 -13.85
N GLN A 150 21.23 4.08 -14.13
CA GLN A 150 21.36 3.45 -15.45
C GLN A 150 20.76 4.31 -16.57
N ALA A 151 19.58 4.88 -16.34
CA ALA A 151 18.93 5.75 -17.32
C ALA A 151 19.78 7.00 -17.63
N LEU A 152 20.38 7.63 -16.60
CA LEU A 152 21.26 8.78 -16.76
C LEU A 152 22.54 8.42 -17.52
N ASN A 153 23.17 7.27 -17.21
CA ASN A 153 24.37 6.82 -17.92
C ASN A 153 24.08 6.55 -19.40
N LYS A 154 22.95 5.92 -19.72
CA LYS A 154 22.51 5.72 -21.11
C LYS A 154 22.31 7.06 -21.83
N LEU A 155 21.74 8.05 -21.15
CA LEU A 155 21.52 9.38 -21.71
C LEU A 155 22.84 10.13 -21.97
N TYR A 156 23.74 10.14 -20.99
CA TYR A 156 25.07 10.76 -21.11
C TYR A 156 25.86 10.14 -22.26
N TRP A 157 25.86 8.81 -22.37
CA TRP A 157 26.55 8.10 -23.43
C TRP A 157 25.99 8.42 -24.82
N LYS A 158 24.65 8.46 -24.98
CA LYS A 158 24.00 8.85 -26.25
C LYS A 158 24.32 10.29 -26.64
N GLN A 159 24.48 11.18 -25.67
CA GLN A 159 24.84 12.58 -25.92
C GLN A 159 26.29 12.72 -26.43
N GLU A 160 27.24 11.99 -25.85
CA GLU A 160 28.64 12.01 -26.30
C GLU A 160 28.86 11.21 -27.59
N ASN A 161 28.02 10.21 -27.87
CA ASN A 161 28.21 9.25 -28.96
C ASN A 161 26.91 9.06 -29.79
N PRO A 162 26.43 10.09 -30.51
CA PRO A 162 25.10 10.09 -31.12
C PRO A 162 24.90 9.07 -32.25
N ASN A 163 25.99 8.57 -32.87
CA ASN A 163 25.95 7.67 -34.03
C ASN A 163 26.50 6.27 -33.73
N LEU A 164 26.82 5.95 -32.48
CA LEU A 164 27.34 4.64 -32.09
C LEU A 164 26.22 3.81 -31.45
N GLU A 165 26.34 2.49 -31.52
CA GLU A 165 25.47 1.60 -30.74
C GLU A 165 25.86 1.59 -29.26
N LEU A 166 24.86 1.55 -28.38
CA LEU A 166 25.05 1.44 -26.93
C LEU A 166 26.05 0.30 -26.59
N PRO A 167 27.00 0.48 -25.65
CA PRO A 167 27.90 -0.57 -25.21
C PRO A 167 27.13 -1.71 -24.51
N ASN A 168 27.58 -2.97 -24.66
CA ASN A 168 26.89 -4.13 -24.09
C ASN A 168 26.64 -4.04 -22.56
N HIS A 169 27.57 -3.45 -21.81
CA HIS A 169 27.43 -3.25 -20.36
C HIS A 169 26.35 -2.20 -19.98
N LEU A 170 25.94 -1.34 -20.92
CA LEU A 170 24.80 -0.43 -20.77
C LEU A 170 23.52 -0.99 -21.41
N LYS A 171 23.60 -2.12 -22.16
CA LYS A 171 22.41 -2.81 -22.70
C LYS A 171 21.76 -3.70 -21.65
N GLU A 172 22.55 -4.27 -20.73
CA GLU A 172 22.07 -5.16 -19.68
C GLU A 172 21.58 -4.37 -18.46
N ASP A 173 20.28 -4.50 -18.14
CA ASP A 173 19.64 -3.87 -16.99
C ASP A 173 19.99 -4.64 -15.68
N THR A 174 21.29 -4.84 -15.38
CA THR A 174 21.72 -5.52 -14.16
C THR A 174 21.59 -4.60 -12.96
N VAL A 175 20.68 -4.93 -12.04
CA VAL A 175 20.54 -4.22 -10.77
C VAL A 175 21.76 -4.55 -9.91
N ASN A 176 22.80 -3.71 -9.97
CA ASN A 176 23.84 -3.76 -8.96
C ASN A 176 23.25 -3.20 -7.65
N PRO A 177 23.14 -4.00 -6.57
CA PRO A 177 22.56 -3.54 -5.30
C PRO A 177 23.47 -2.59 -4.54
N ASP A 178 24.76 -2.50 -4.90
CA ASP A 178 25.79 -1.89 -4.05
C ASP A 178 26.20 -0.48 -4.50
N TRP A 179 25.22 0.41 -4.66
CA TRP A 179 25.48 1.83 -4.98
C TRP A 179 25.91 2.67 -3.77
N ASN A 180 25.82 2.13 -2.54
CA ASN A 180 26.19 2.86 -1.32
C ASN A 180 27.71 3.01 -1.13
N SER A 181 28.54 2.28 -1.89
CA SER A 181 29.99 2.24 -1.66
C SER A 181 30.80 3.31 -2.40
N HIS A 182 30.20 4.05 -3.36
CA HIS A 182 30.95 4.91 -4.28
C HIS A 182 30.73 6.44 -4.14
N TYR A 183 29.89 6.91 -3.20
CA TYR A 183 29.67 8.34 -2.98
C TYR A 183 29.93 8.77 -1.52
N LEU A 184 31.12 8.44 -1.01
CA LEU A 184 31.72 9.10 0.15
C LEU A 184 32.95 9.87 -0.32
N TYR A 185 32.75 11.14 -0.69
CA TYR A 185 33.80 12.16 -0.73
C TYR A 185 33.57 13.15 0.40
#